data_AF-A0A7S2SPU6-F1
#
_entry.id   AF-A0A7S2SPU6-F1
#
_cell.length_a   1.000
_cell.length_b   1.000
_cell.length_c   1.000
_cell.angle_alpha   90.00
_cell.angle_beta   90.00
_cell.angle_gamma   90.00
#
_symmetry.space_group_name_H-M   'P 1'
#
loop_
_entity.id
_entity.type
_entity.pdbx_description
1 polymer ?
#
loop_
_entity_poly.entity_id
_entity_poly.type
_entity_poly.pdbx_seq_one_letter_code
_entity_poly.pdbx_strand_id
1 'polypeptide(L)'
;MKFRICGGLDAPDWLIAECAVLGQMQGGDVRALANYCIGSMLTPSETLRRKEMVWKEMHMEQGGEEAFQGDLEQLVGHDGLGSVSDVKAVIATINYFVYNSVKYSVRSSVLSNEMMQL
;
A
#
# COMPACT_ATOMS: atom_id res chain seq x y z
N MET A 1 -0.66 -12.14 -17.73
CA MET A 1 -0.08 -11.06 -18.56
C MET A 1 1.17 -10.58 -17.85
N LYS A 2 2.26 -10.28 -18.58
CA LYS A 2 3.52 -9.84 -17.97
C LYS A 2 3.50 -8.33 -17.70
N PHE A 3 3.64 -7.93 -16.44
CA PHE A 3 3.60 -6.52 -16.02
C PHE A 3 5.00 -6.00 -15.68
N ARG A 4 5.33 -4.78 -16.10
CA ARG A 4 6.61 -4.17 -15.72
C ARG A 4 6.66 -3.82 -14.24
N ILE A 5 5.52 -3.49 -13.64
CA ILE A 5 5.41 -3.34 -12.18
C ILE A 5 5.69 -4.65 -11.41
N CYS A 6 5.66 -5.81 -12.09
CA CYS A 6 6.03 -7.10 -11.52
C CYS A 6 7.39 -7.59 -12.02
N GLY A 7 8.23 -6.70 -12.58
CA GLY A 7 9.54 -7.08 -13.11
C GLY A 7 9.49 -7.90 -14.40
N GLY A 8 8.39 -7.81 -15.16
CA GLY A 8 8.16 -8.62 -16.36
C GLY A 8 7.58 -10.00 -16.09
N LEU A 9 7.07 -10.22 -14.87
CA LEU A 9 6.36 -11.44 -14.46
C LEU A 9 4.84 -11.20 -14.46
N ASP A 10 4.07 -12.27 -14.30
CA ASP A 10 2.65 -12.17 -14.02
C ASP A 10 2.40 -11.52 -12.65
N ALA A 11 1.24 -10.88 -12.51
CA ALA A 11 0.83 -10.31 -11.23
C ALA A 11 0.56 -11.43 -10.22
N PRO A 12 0.98 -11.27 -8.95
CA PRO A 12 0.72 -12.26 -7.94
C PRO A 12 -0.78 -12.30 -7.58
N ASP A 13 -1.29 -13.47 -7.24
CA ASP A 13 -2.73 -13.69 -6.99
C ASP A 13 -3.31 -12.76 -5.90
N TRP A 14 -2.54 -12.50 -4.85
CA TRP A 14 -2.96 -11.58 -3.79
C TRP A 14 -3.19 -10.16 -4.33
N LEU A 15 -2.34 -9.68 -5.25
CA LEU A 15 -2.48 -8.33 -5.81
C LEU A 15 -3.74 -8.23 -6.67
N ILE A 16 -4.07 -9.28 -7.43
CA ILE A 16 -5.29 -9.34 -8.24
C ILE A 16 -6.52 -9.32 -7.33
N ALA A 17 -6.51 -10.09 -6.24
CA ALA A 17 -7.60 -10.10 -5.27
C ALA A 17 -7.82 -8.72 -4.64
N GLU A 18 -6.75 -8.05 -4.22
CA GLU A 18 -6.85 -6.73 -3.60
C GLU A 18 -7.13 -5.59 -4.60
N CYS A 19 -6.78 -5.75 -5.88
CA CYS A 19 -7.21 -4.83 -6.94
C CYS A 19 -8.73 -4.84 -7.11
N ALA A 20 -9.39 -5.99 -6.93
CA ALA A 20 -10.85 -6.06 -6.98
C ALA A 20 -11.49 -5.23 -5.85
N VAL A 21 -10.89 -5.25 -4.65
CA VAL A 21 -11.31 -4.41 -3.50
C VAL A 21 -11.12 -2.93 -3.83
N LEU A 22 -9.96 -2.56 -4.37
CA LEU A 22 -9.67 -1.18 -4.80
C LEU A 22 -10.70 -0.67 -5.81
N GLY A 23 -11.13 -1.51 -6.76
CA GLY A 23 -12.14 -1.17 -7.76
C GLY A 23 -13.55 -0.92 -7.22
N GLN A 24 -13.85 -1.33 -5.98
CA GLN A 24 -15.14 -1.08 -5.31
C GLN A 24 -15.16 0.18 -4.45
N MET A 25 -14.00 0.76 -4.14
CA MET A 25 -13.89 1.96 -3.30
C MET A 25 -14.28 3.24 -4.04
N GLN A 26 -14.70 4.27 -3.31
CA GLN A 26 -14.89 5.58 -3.90
C GLN A 26 -13.53 6.21 -4.25
N GLY A 27 -13.48 6.94 -5.37
CA GLY A 27 -12.23 7.58 -5.81
C GLY A 27 -11.65 8.57 -4.80
N GLY A 28 -12.49 9.19 -3.95
CA GLY A 28 -12.06 10.05 -2.85
C GLY A 28 -11.25 9.28 -1.79
N ASP A 29 -11.73 8.10 -1.41
CA ASP A 29 -11.12 7.23 -0.40
C ASP A 29 -9.77 6.69 -0.89
N VAL A 30 -9.73 6.20 -2.12
CA VAL A 30 -8.49 5.71 -2.76
C VAL A 30 -7.45 6.83 -2.82
N ARG A 31 -7.88 8.07 -3.11
CA ARG A 31 -6.98 9.23 -3.13
C ARG A 31 -6.46 9.58 -1.74
N ALA A 32 -7.29 9.53 -0.71
CA ALA A 32 -6.86 9.75 0.67
C ALA A 32 -5.82 8.71 1.11
N LEU A 33 -6.08 7.43 0.84
CA LEU A 33 -5.16 6.33 1.14
C LEU A 33 -3.86 6.42 0.31
N ALA A 34 -3.94 6.85 -0.95
CA ALA A 34 -2.76 7.07 -1.77
C ALA A 34 -1.87 8.18 -1.20
N ASN A 35 -2.46 9.31 -0.79
CA ASN A 35 -1.72 10.39 -0.14
C ASN A 35 -1.09 9.94 1.17
N TYR A 36 -1.81 9.15 1.97
CA TYR A 36 -1.27 8.56 3.20
C TYR A 36 -0.06 7.66 2.92
N CYS A 37 -0.18 6.71 1.98
CA CYS A 37 0.91 5.80 1.62
C CYS A 37 2.13 6.58 1.12
N ILE A 38 1.93 7.52 0.18
CA ILE A 38 3.03 8.33 -0.37
C ILE A 38 3.66 9.21 0.72
N GLY A 39 2.85 9.84 1.57
CA GLY A 39 3.34 10.65 2.69
C GLY A 39 4.20 9.85 3.66
N SER A 40 3.81 8.60 3.94
CA SER A 40 4.57 7.66 4.78
C SER A 40 5.90 7.22 4.14
N MET A 41 6.00 7.24 2.80
CA MET A 41 7.23 6.92 2.07
C MET A 41 8.18 8.13 1.97
N LEU A 42 7.63 9.32 1.72
CA LEU A 42 8.40 10.56 1.49
C LEU A 42 8.89 11.20 2.78
N THR A 43 8.17 10.99 3.88
CA THR A 43 8.57 11.46 5.20
C THR A 43 9.06 10.26 5.99
N PRO A 44 10.36 9.91 5.92
CA PRO A 44 10.95 8.93 6.82
C PRO A 44 11.06 9.49 8.26
N SER A 45 10.19 10.42 8.67
CA SER A 45 10.09 10.90 10.04
C SER A 45 9.52 9.76 10.88
N GLU A 46 10.42 9.12 11.62
CA GLU A 46 10.18 8.11 12.64
C GLU A 46 9.67 6.74 12.16
N THR A 47 8.78 6.61 11.17
CA THR A 47 8.16 5.31 10.85
C THR A 47 9.10 4.32 10.15
N LEU A 48 9.94 4.78 9.21
CA LEU A 48 10.92 3.91 8.55
C LEU A 48 12.16 3.64 9.42
N ARG A 49 12.59 4.62 10.24
CA ARG A 49 13.67 4.42 11.21
C ARG A 49 13.25 3.45 12.31
N ARG A 50 11.98 3.51 12.74
CA ARG A 50 11.37 2.56 13.68
C ARG A 50 11.14 1.20 13.01
N LYS A 51 10.72 1.13 11.74
CA LYS A 51 10.68 -0.16 11.01
C LYS A 51 12.07 -0.76 10.90
N GLU A 52 13.11 -0.08 10.41
CA GLU A 52 14.47 -0.66 10.33
C GLU A 52 15.10 -0.97 11.70
N MET A 53 14.79 -0.20 12.75
CA MET A 53 15.18 -0.57 14.13
C MET A 53 14.39 -1.76 14.65
N VAL A 54 13.08 -1.85 14.38
CA VAL A 54 12.21 -2.98 14.76
C VAL A 54 12.57 -4.24 13.98
N TRP A 55 12.89 -4.17 12.69
CA TRP A 55 13.41 -5.30 11.90
C TRP A 55 14.80 -5.76 12.39
N LYS A 56 15.57 -4.88 13.06
CA LYS A 56 16.82 -5.24 13.76
C LYS A 56 16.61 -5.69 15.21
N GLU A 57 15.57 -5.21 15.89
CA GLU A 57 15.13 -5.58 17.24
C GLU A 57 14.13 -6.74 17.23
N MET A 58 13.83 -7.31 16.05
CA MET A 58 12.95 -8.46 15.77
C MET A 58 13.39 -9.79 16.43
N HIS A 59 14.26 -9.70 17.44
CA HIS A 59 14.34 -10.68 18.51
C HIS A 59 13.37 -10.41 19.67
N MET A 60 12.51 -9.39 19.60
CA MET A 60 11.50 -9.15 20.64
C MET A 60 10.17 -8.65 20.03
N GLU A 61 9.12 -9.43 20.29
CA GLU A 61 7.80 -9.35 19.66
C GLU A 61 6.95 -8.13 20.11
N GLN A 62 5.98 -7.75 19.25
CA GLN A 62 4.70 -7.06 19.52
C GLN A 62 4.51 -5.55 19.28
N GLY A 63 5.53 -4.67 19.34
CA GLY A 63 5.25 -3.22 19.36
C GLY A 63 4.95 -2.50 18.03
N GLY A 64 5.23 -3.13 16.88
CA GLY A 64 5.19 -2.44 15.57
C GLY A 64 3.84 -2.46 14.86
N GLU A 65 3.02 -3.49 15.09
CA GLU A 65 1.74 -3.67 14.41
C GLU A 65 0.62 -2.84 15.05
N GLU A 66 0.64 -2.66 16.38
CA GLU A 66 -0.41 -1.95 17.13
C GLU A 66 -0.45 -0.44 16.83
N ALA A 67 0.71 0.21 16.67
CA ALA A 67 0.77 1.64 16.33
C ALA A 67 0.24 1.91 14.90
N PHE A 68 0.56 1.02 13.97
CA PHE A 68 0.06 1.10 12.59
C PHE A 68 -1.45 0.79 12.54
N GLN A 69 -1.91 -0.19 13.31
CA GLN A 69 -3.33 -0.50 13.49
C GLN A 69 -4.12 0.70 14.04
N GLY A 70 -3.56 1.44 15.01
CA GLY A 70 -4.19 2.63 15.59
C GLY A 70 -4.38 3.78 14.60
N ASP A 71 -3.37 4.09 13.78
CA ASP A 71 -3.48 5.11 12.72
C ASP A 71 -4.52 4.70 11.66
N LEU A 72 -4.59 3.41 11.33
CA LEU A 72 -5.59 2.87 10.41
C LEU A 72 -7.01 2.96 10.96
N GLU A 73 -7.20 2.64 12.23
CA GLU A 73 -8.52 2.73 12.89
C GLU A 73 -9.00 4.18 12.98
N GLN A 74 -8.10 5.15 13.16
CA GLN A 74 -8.45 6.57 13.06
C GLN A 74 -8.87 6.99 11.65
N LEU A 75 -8.16 6.51 10.62
CA LEU A 75 -8.52 6.71 9.21
C LEU A 75 -9.87 6.07 8.85
N VAL A 76 -10.16 4.88 9.37
CA VAL A 76 -11.41 4.14 9.14
C VAL A 76 -12.58 4.78 9.92
N GLY A 77 -12.33 5.22 11.14
CA GLY A 77 -13.36 5.70 12.07
C GLY A 77 -13.91 7.10 11.78
N HIS A 78 -13.20 7.93 11.01
CA HIS A 78 -13.60 9.31 10.77
C HIS A 78 -14.36 9.54 9.46
N ASP A 79 -14.15 8.69 8.44
CA ASP A 79 -14.66 8.93 7.08
C ASP A 79 -15.43 7.73 6.46
N GLY A 80 -15.59 6.60 7.17
CA GLY A 80 -16.37 5.47 6.65
C GLY A 80 -15.73 4.79 5.44
N LEU A 81 -14.39 4.77 5.39
CA LEU A 81 -13.54 4.25 4.30
C LEU A 81 -13.70 2.76 3.96
N GLY A 82 -14.62 2.03 4.60
CA GLY A 82 -14.82 0.59 4.44
C GLY A 82 -14.35 -0.21 5.65
N SER A 83 -14.19 -1.53 5.49
CA SER A 83 -13.69 -2.37 6.58
C SER A 83 -12.17 -2.18 6.77
N VAL A 84 -11.67 -2.45 7.98
CA VAL A 84 -10.23 -2.40 8.26
C VAL A 84 -9.44 -3.34 7.34
N SER A 85 -10.03 -4.48 6.95
CA SER A 85 -9.45 -5.39 5.95
C SER A 85 -9.34 -4.74 4.58
N ASP A 86 -10.38 -4.05 4.10
CA ASP A 86 -10.37 -3.40 2.78
C ASP A 86 -9.35 -2.26 2.73
N VAL A 87 -9.24 -1.50 3.82
CA VAL A 87 -8.24 -0.43 3.91
C VAL A 87 -6.82 -1.00 3.90
N LYS A 88 -6.58 -2.09 4.63
CA LYS A 88 -5.27 -2.78 4.60
C LYS A 88 -4.94 -3.32 3.21
N ALA A 89 -5.91 -3.93 2.54
CA ALA A 89 -5.79 -4.40 1.17
C ALA A 89 -5.37 -3.29 0.21
N VAL A 90 -6.08 -2.16 0.24
CA VAL A 90 -5.81 -1.02 -0.64
C VAL A 90 -4.46 -0.38 -0.33
N ILE A 91 -4.10 -0.27 0.95
CA ILE A 91 -2.78 0.20 1.35
C ILE A 91 -1.67 -0.74 0.86
N ALA A 92 -1.84 -2.06 0.97
CA ALA A 92 -0.88 -3.03 0.47
C ALA A 92 -0.70 -2.89 -1.06
N THR A 93 -1.81 -2.77 -1.79
CA THR A 93 -1.84 -2.58 -3.24
C THR A 93 -1.16 -1.28 -3.67
N ILE A 94 -1.52 -0.15 -3.06
CA ILE A 94 -0.91 1.15 -3.36
C ILE A 94 0.59 1.14 -3.05
N ASN A 95 0.99 0.61 -1.89
CA ASN A 95 2.40 0.49 -1.55
C ASN A 95 3.16 -0.36 -2.56
N TYR A 96 2.58 -1.48 -2.99
CA TYR A 96 3.17 -2.34 -4.00
C TYR A 96 3.37 -1.60 -5.32
N PHE A 97 2.36 -0.87 -5.80
CA PHE A 97 2.45 -0.10 -7.04
C PHE A 97 3.52 0.99 -6.96
N VAL A 98 3.51 1.81 -5.90
CA VAL A 98 4.48 2.90 -5.76
C VAL A 98 5.89 2.33 -5.61
N TYR A 99 6.10 1.37 -4.71
CA TYR A 99 7.42 0.76 -4.48
C TYR A 99 7.98 0.10 -5.74
N ASN A 100 7.18 -0.75 -6.40
CA ASN A 100 7.67 -1.46 -7.58
C ASN A 100 7.79 -0.56 -8.81
N SER A 101 6.98 0.49 -8.92
CA SER A 101 7.15 1.48 -9.99
C SER A 101 8.52 2.17 -9.89
N VAL A 102 8.98 2.49 -8.67
CA VAL A 102 10.31 3.03 -8.44
C VAL A 102 11.37 1.97 -8.69
N LYS A 103 11.22 0.77 -8.09
CA LYS A 103 12.19 -0.33 -8.21
C LYS A 103 12.47 -0.72 -9.66
N TYR A 104 11.43 -0.84 -10.49
CA TYR A 104 11.55 -1.23 -11.90
C TYR A 104 11.55 -0.04 -12.87
N SER A 105 11.66 1.20 -12.35
CA SER A 105 11.66 2.43 -13.16
C SER A 105 10.48 2.50 -14.15
N VAL A 106 9.30 2.13 -13.68
CA VAL A 106 8.06 2.15 -14.47
C VAL A 106 7.55 3.59 -14.56
N ARG A 107 7.33 4.08 -15.78
CA ARG A 107 6.77 5.42 -16.02
C ARG A 107 5.30 5.48 -15.59
N SER A 108 4.84 6.65 -15.16
CA SER A 108 3.44 6.86 -14.73
C SER A 108 2.40 6.45 -15.77
N SER A 109 2.64 6.72 -17.07
CA SER A 109 1.75 6.31 -18.15
C SER A 109 1.66 4.79 -18.31
N VAL A 110 2.77 4.09 -18.07
CA VAL A 110 2.82 2.63 -18.10
C VAL A 110 2.13 2.05 -16.87
N LEU A 111 2.43 2.59 -15.68
CA LEU A 111 1.81 2.19 -14.43
C LEU A 111 0.29 2.32 -14.51
N SER A 112 -0.23 3.45 -15.00
CA SER A 112 -1.67 3.66 -15.18
C SER A 112 -2.30 2.61 -16.11
N ASN A 113 -1.66 2.32 -17.24
CA ASN A 113 -2.14 1.29 -18.17
C ASN A 113 -2.10 -0.13 -17.58
N GLU A 114 -1.06 -0.43 -16.80
CA GLU A 114 -0.90 -1.74 -16.14
C GLU A 114 -1.90 -1.89 -14.98
N MET A 115 -2.19 -0.83 -14.23
CA MET A 115 -3.23 -0.83 -13.19
C MET A 115 -4.63 -1.01 -13.77
N MET A 116 -4.94 -0.42 -14.92
CA MET A 116 -6.24 -0.64 -15.59
C MET A 116 -6.40 -2.05 -16.17
N GLN A 117 -5.30 -2.80 -16.36
CA GLN A 117 -5.31 -4.16 -16.87
C GLN A 117 -5.41 -5.22 -15.77
N LEU A 118 -5.13 -4.83 -14.52
CA LEU A 118 -5.34 -5.64 -13.32
C LEU A 118 -6.80 -5.55 -12.87
#